data_AF-W6RZ56-F1
#
_entry.id   AF-W6RZ56-F1
#
_cell.length_a   1.000
_cell.length_b   1.000
_cell.length_c   1.000
_cell.angle_alpha   90.00
_cell.angle_beta   90.00
_cell.angle_gamma   90.00
#
_symmetry.space_group_name_H-M   'P 1'
#
loop_
_entity.id
_entity.type
_entity.pdbx_description
1 polymer ?
#
loop_
_entity_poly.entity_id
_entity_poly.type
_entity_poly.pdbx_seq_one_letter_code
_entity_poly.pdbx_strand_id
1 'polypeptide(L)'
;MSIGEKINDLRKKNNLSQDQFAELFNVTRQTVSNWENGKSYPDLEMTLKISNKFRISVDELLQNNETIVRKINSEKKEKSNLLILLGILFFAVIVFVFCFYIKYEEKNEISFEMNKSKTYHTQETNRSFLDAGVGYFTLIKDGKVDIKAIGDTDDGELHIVITDDKNKKIYYQIDGEEIEDSQSVYFNSGSYMIQVTADDYTEDIVSLTYHVKVNN
;
A
#
# COMPACT_ATOMS: atom_id res chain seq x y z
N MET A 1 21.17 34.60 -30.08
CA MET A 1 21.62 35.31 -31.29
C MET A 1 23.08 35.02 -31.49
N SER A 2 23.50 34.71 -32.71
CA SER A 2 24.93 34.53 -33.03
C SER A 2 25.66 35.88 -33.08
N ILE A 3 26.99 35.86 -33.00
CA ILE A 3 27.81 37.06 -33.23
C ILE A 3 27.54 37.69 -34.62
N GLY A 4 27.27 36.88 -35.64
CA GLY A 4 26.90 37.37 -36.98
C GLY A 4 25.60 38.18 -36.98
N GLU A 5 24.59 37.69 -36.26
CA GLU A 5 23.32 38.42 -36.09
C GLU A 5 23.52 39.73 -35.33
N LYS A 6 24.39 39.75 -34.31
CA LYS A 6 24.73 40.98 -33.58
C LYS A 6 25.46 41.99 -34.44
N ILE A 7 26.39 41.56 -35.29
CA ILE A 7 27.09 42.43 -36.25
C ILE A 7 26.08 43.04 -37.23
N ASN A 8 25.14 42.24 -37.75
CA ASN A 8 24.07 42.71 -38.62
C ASN A 8 23.19 43.76 -37.93
N ASP A 9 22.81 43.50 -36.68
CA ASP A 9 21.97 44.41 -35.89
C ASP A 9 22.69 45.71 -35.56
N LEU A 10 23.97 45.65 -35.18
CA LEU A 10 24.79 46.85 -34.94
C LEU A 10 24.89 47.68 -36.21
N ARG A 11 25.15 47.05 -37.36
CA ARG A 11 25.23 47.73 -38.65
C ARG A 11 23.91 48.43 -38.99
N LYS A 12 22.79 47.72 -38.88
CA LYS A 12 21.45 48.25 -39.17
C LYS A 12 21.04 49.37 -38.21
N LYS A 13 21.30 49.23 -36.90
CA LYS A 13 21.02 50.27 -35.89
C LYS A 13 21.78 51.57 -36.16
N ASN A 14 22.93 51.48 -36.82
CA ASN A 14 23.73 52.64 -37.22
C ASN A 14 23.45 53.09 -38.67
N ASN A 15 22.42 52.57 -39.32
CA ASN A 15 22.02 52.89 -40.70
C ASN A 15 23.15 52.72 -41.74
N LEU A 16 24.02 51.72 -41.53
CA LEU A 16 25.15 51.44 -42.42
C LEU A 16 24.80 50.35 -43.44
N SER A 17 25.24 50.52 -44.70
CA SER A 17 25.28 49.42 -45.66
C SER A 17 26.41 48.44 -45.33
N GLN A 18 26.38 47.22 -45.88
CA GLN A 18 27.50 46.27 -45.70
C GLN A 18 28.82 46.83 -46.23
N ASP A 19 28.77 47.62 -47.31
CA ASP A 19 29.93 48.30 -47.90
C ASP A 19 30.49 49.36 -46.95
N GLN A 20 29.62 50.22 -46.40
CA GLN A 20 30.03 51.25 -45.43
C GLN A 20 30.58 50.63 -44.14
N PHE A 21 30.00 49.54 -43.66
CA PHE A 21 30.52 48.81 -42.50
C PHE A 21 31.88 48.18 -42.80
N ALA A 22 32.07 47.64 -44.01
CA ALA A 22 33.34 47.06 -44.43
C ALA A 22 34.46 48.11 -44.50
N GLU A 23 34.15 49.31 -45.02
CA GLU A 23 35.06 50.46 -45.05
C GLU A 23 35.54 50.87 -43.65
N LEU A 24 34.63 50.89 -42.64
CA LEU A 24 34.98 51.26 -41.26
C LEU A 24 36.06 50.36 -40.64
N PHE A 25 36.14 49.10 -41.06
CA PHE A 25 37.05 48.11 -40.52
C PHE A 25 38.13 47.67 -41.51
N ASN A 26 38.23 48.33 -42.66
CA ASN A 26 39.16 48.01 -43.74
C ASN A 26 39.11 46.53 -44.16
N VAL A 27 37.89 46.02 -44.36
CA VAL A 27 37.62 44.66 -44.86
C VAL A 27 36.77 44.72 -46.12
N THR A 28 36.57 43.57 -46.78
CA THR A 28 35.67 43.51 -47.94
C THR A 28 34.22 43.37 -47.50
N ARG A 29 33.29 43.87 -48.33
CA ARG A 29 31.84 43.63 -48.18
C ARG A 29 31.51 42.13 -48.04
N GLN A 30 32.21 41.28 -48.79
CA GLN A 30 32.04 39.82 -48.72
C GLN A 30 32.40 39.26 -47.34
N THR A 31 33.45 39.79 -46.71
CA THR A 31 33.85 39.43 -45.34
C THR A 31 32.74 39.75 -44.35
N VAL A 32 32.18 40.96 -44.41
CA VAL A 32 31.04 41.37 -43.56
C VAL A 32 29.82 40.47 -43.81
N SER A 33 29.50 40.18 -45.06
CA SER A 33 28.41 39.26 -45.41
C SER A 33 28.64 37.84 -44.87
N ASN A 34 29.88 37.35 -44.91
CA ASN A 34 30.22 36.05 -44.35
C ASN A 34 30.07 36.03 -42.82
N TRP A 35 30.45 37.11 -42.13
CA TRP A 35 30.22 37.25 -40.69
C TRP A 35 28.73 37.27 -40.36
N GLU A 36 27.95 38.13 -41.03
CA GLU A 36 26.51 38.29 -40.78
C GLU A 36 25.72 37.00 -41.04
N ASN A 37 26.16 36.19 -42.01
CA ASN A 37 25.54 34.91 -42.35
C ASN A 37 26.19 33.69 -41.64
N GLY A 38 27.11 33.90 -40.70
CA GLY A 38 27.77 32.82 -39.95
C GLY A 38 28.67 31.89 -40.77
N LYS A 39 29.08 32.30 -41.98
CA LYS A 39 30.02 31.55 -42.85
C LYS A 39 31.48 31.66 -42.39
N SER A 40 31.81 32.75 -41.72
CA SER A 40 33.09 32.96 -41.04
C SER A 40 32.87 33.85 -39.82
N TYR A 41 33.90 34.00 -38.98
CA TYR A 41 33.86 34.84 -37.79
C TYR A 41 34.91 35.95 -37.89
N PRO A 42 34.66 37.14 -37.28
CA PRO A 42 35.74 38.08 -37.05
C PRO A 42 36.76 37.45 -36.11
N ASP A 43 38.04 37.69 -36.37
CA ASP A 43 39.08 37.30 -35.41
C ASP A 43 39.00 38.15 -34.13
N LEU A 44 39.88 37.85 -33.15
CA LEU A 44 39.88 38.55 -31.87
C LEU A 44 40.14 40.06 -32.03
N GLU A 45 41.08 40.43 -32.89
CA GLU A 45 41.43 41.84 -33.14
C GLU A 45 40.25 42.60 -33.74
N MET A 46 39.58 41.98 -34.72
CA MET A 46 38.39 42.54 -35.35
C MET A 46 37.21 42.62 -34.39
N THR A 47 37.02 41.61 -33.54
CA THR A 47 35.99 41.61 -32.49
C THR A 47 36.20 42.78 -31.53
N LEU A 48 37.45 43.04 -31.12
CA LEU A 48 37.81 44.20 -30.29
C LEU A 48 37.58 45.52 -31.01
N LYS A 49 37.94 45.62 -32.30
CA LYS A 49 37.70 46.82 -33.13
C LYS A 49 36.22 47.15 -33.24
N ILE A 50 35.37 46.15 -33.50
CA ILE A 50 33.92 46.31 -33.58
C ILE A 50 33.36 46.74 -32.22
N SER A 51 33.75 46.07 -31.14
CA SER A 51 33.37 46.41 -29.77
C SER A 51 33.70 47.86 -29.42
N ASN A 52 34.94 48.31 -29.70
CA ASN A 52 35.37 49.68 -29.44
C ASN A 52 34.65 50.71 -30.31
N LYS A 53 34.46 50.43 -31.61
CA LYS A 53 33.81 51.36 -32.55
C LYS A 53 32.36 51.64 -32.16
N PHE A 54 31.64 50.63 -31.69
CA PHE A 54 30.22 50.74 -31.33
C PHE A 54 29.95 50.86 -29.82
N ARG A 55 31.02 50.94 -29.00
CA ARG A 55 30.94 51.11 -27.54
C ARG A 55 30.11 50.04 -26.83
N ILE A 56 30.24 48.79 -27.28
CA ILE A 56 29.65 47.60 -26.62
C ILE A 56 30.79 46.77 -26.02
N SER A 57 30.52 45.95 -25.01
CA SER A 57 31.56 45.05 -24.49
C SER A 57 31.81 43.88 -25.47
N VAL A 58 33.00 43.31 -25.42
CA VAL A 58 33.31 42.09 -26.17
C VAL A 58 32.39 40.95 -25.73
N ASP A 59 32.07 40.88 -24.43
CA ASP A 59 31.10 39.93 -23.90
C ASP A 59 29.71 40.15 -24.50
N GLU A 60 29.27 41.41 -24.65
CA GLU A 60 28.00 41.74 -25.30
C GLU A 60 28.02 41.35 -26.79
N LEU A 61 29.15 41.48 -27.49
CA LEU A 61 29.29 41.05 -28.88
C LEU A 61 29.34 39.53 -29.04
N LEU A 62 29.93 38.81 -28.08
CA LEU A 62 30.12 37.35 -28.10
C LEU A 62 29.01 36.56 -27.39
N GLN A 63 28.19 37.19 -26.56
CA GLN A 63 27.22 36.50 -25.71
C GLN A 63 26.24 35.64 -26.52
N ASN A 64 26.44 34.33 -26.52
CA ASN A 64 25.38 33.40 -26.84
C ASN A 64 24.43 33.32 -25.64
N ASN A 65 23.35 34.10 -25.72
CA ASN A 65 22.19 34.14 -24.84
C ASN A 65 22.10 33.01 -23.80
N GLU A 66 22.34 33.38 -22.53
CA GLU A 66 22.05 32.58 -21.32
C GLU A 66 20.62 32.00 -21.29
N THR A 67 19.70 32.52 -22.12
CA THR A 67 18.32 32.07 -22.21
C THR A 67 18.16 30.65 -22.76
N ILE A 68 19.06 30.17 -23.63
CA ILE A 68 18.97 28.79 -24.17
C ILE A 68 19.36 27.78 -23.09
N VAL A 69 20.46 28.03 -22.37
CA VAL A 69 20.92 27.17 -21.27
C VAL A 69 19.90 27.17 -20.13
N ARG A 70 19.32 28.33 -19.79
CA ARG A 70 18.24 28.42 -18.80
C ARG A 70 16.99 27.63 -19.23
N LYS A 71 16.59 27.70 -20.51
CA LYS A 71 15.43 26.96 -21.03
C LYS A 71 15.63 25.44 -21.03
N ILE A 72 16.82 24.97 -21.43
CA ILE A 72 17.17 23.54 -21.36
C ILE A 72 17.18 23.04 -19.92
N ASN A 73 17.72 23.84 -18.99
CA ASN A 73 17.74 23.49 -17.57
C ASN A 73 16.35 23.51 -16.92
N SER A 74 15.46 24.44 -17.31
CA SER A 74 14.07 24.47 -16.82
C SER A 74 13.26 23.27 -17.32
N GLU A 75 13.38 22.92 -18.60
CA GLU A 75 12.71 21.74 -19.17
C GLU A 75 13.22 20.43 -18.53
N LYS A 76 14.53 20.33 -18.26
CA LYS A 76 15.11 19.18 -17.54
C LYS A 76 14.61 19.09 -16.09
N LYS A 77 14.47 20.24 -15.42
CA LYS A 77 13.95 20.32 -14.05
C LYS A 77 12.47 19.96 -13.95
N GLU A 78 11.65 20.39 -14.91
CA GLU A 78 10.23 20.02 -14.99
C GLU A 78 10.05 18.52 -15.22
N LYS A 79 10.83 17.91 -16.12
CA LYS A 79 10.81 16.45 -16.33
C LYS A 79 11.24 15.68 -15.07
N SER A 80 12.25 16.17 -14.34
CA SER A 80 12.69 15.55 -13.09
C SER A 80 11.62 15.63 -11.99
N ASN A 81 10.95 16.77 -11.85
CA ASN A 81 9.86 16.93 -10.88
C ASN A 81 8.68 16.01 -11.22
N LEU A 82 8.35 15.84 -12.50
CA LEU A 82 7.32 14.91 -12.95
C LEU A 82 7.67 13.46 -12.60
N LEU A 83 8.92 13.04 -12.81
CA LEU A 83 9.38 11.69 -12.43
C LEU A 83 9.30 11.46 -10.92
N ILE A 84 9.67 12.45 -10.11
CA ILE A 84 9.55 12.37 -8.64
C ILE A 84 8.07 12.25 -8.23
N LEU A 85 7.19 13.07 -8.82
CA LEU A 85 5.75 13.02 -8.55
C LEU A 85 5.15 11.65 -8.90
N LEU A 86 5.53 11.09 -10.05
CA LEU A 86 5.11 9.74 -10.47
C LEU A 86 5.61 8.66 -9.51
N GLY A 87 6.85 8.79 -9.01
CA GLY A 87 7.41 7.88 -8.00
C GLY A 87 6.65 7.92 -6.69
N ILE A 88 6.28 9.12 -6.20
CA ILE A 88 5.46 9.29 -4.99
C ILE A 88 4.08 8.68 -5.18
N LEU A 89 3.44 8.92 -6.34
CA LEU A 89 2.13 8.35 -6.65
C LEU A 89 2.19 6.81 -6.69
N PHE A 90 3.21 6.24 -7.31
CA PHE A 90 3.41 4.80 -7.35
C PHE A 90 3.61 4.20 -5.95
N PHE A 91 4.43 4.84 -5.12
CA PHE A 91 4.61 4.43 -3.72
C PHE A 91 3.31 4.50 -2.93
N ALA A 92 2.51 5.56 -3.11
CA ALA A 92 1.20 5.70 -2.48
C ALA A 92 0.24 4.56 -2.88
N VAL A 93 0.25 4.13 -4.15
CA VAL A 93 -0.54 2.98 -4.63
C VAL A 93 -0.06 1.69 -3.98
N ILE A 94 1.24 1.45 -3.85
CA ILE A 94 1.78 0.27 -3.17
C ILE A 94 1.32 0.23 -1.71
N VAL A 95 1.45 1.35 -0.99
CA VAL A 95 1.00 1.47 0.41
C VAL A 95 -0.50 1.21 0.51
N PHE A 96 -1.30 1.76 -0.41
CA PHE A 96 -2.74 1.53 -0.44
C PHE A 96 -3.10 0.06 -0.63
N VAL A 97 -2.46 -0.62 -1.59
CA VAL A 97 -2.64 -2.07 -1.82
C VAL A 97 -2.21 -2.88 -0.60
N PHE A 98 -1.08 -2.52 0.03
CA PHE A 98 -0.60 -3.18 1.24
C PHE A 98 -1.57 -3.00 2.42
N CYS A 99 -2.12 -1.80 2.63
CA CYS A 99 -3.17 -1.58 3.62
C CYS A 99 -4.42 -2.42 3.35
N PHE A 100 -4.83 -2.55 2.08
CA PHE A 100 -5.94 -3.43 1.69
C PHE A 100 -5.63 -4.91 1.95
N TYR A 101 -4.39 -5.34 1.70
CA TYR A 101 -3.95 -6.70 1.98
C TYR A 101 -4.02 -7.01 3.48
N ILE A 102 -3.51 -6.13 4.34
CA ILE A 102 -3.61 -6.28 5.81
C ILE A 102 -5.08 -6.35 6.24
N LYS A 103 -5.94 -5.47 5.73
CA LYS A 103 -7.37 -5.48 6.07
C LYS A 103 -8.09 -6.74 5.56
N TYR A 104 -7.65 -7.30 4.44
CA TYR A 104 -8.20 -8.56 3.93
C TYR A 104 -7.82 -9.76 4.81
N GLU A 105 -6.66 -9.69 5.46
CA GLU A 105 -6.16 -10.70 6.41
C GLU A 105 -6.79 -10.60 7.80
N GLU A 106 -7.61 -9.58 8.08
CA GLU A 106 -8.49 -9.52 9.25
C GLU A 106 -9.55 -10.64 9.12
N LYS A 107 -9.10 -11.88 9.38
CA LYS A 107 -9.93 -13.05 9.58
C LYS A 107 -10.82 -12.76 10.77
N ASN A 108 -12.10 -13.08 10.63
CA ASN A 108 -13.04 -12.97 11.73
C ASN A 108 -12.65 -14.03 12.77
N GLU A 109 -11.80 -13.65 13.72
CA GLU A 109 -11.38 -14.52 14.82
C GLU A 109 -12.60 -14.85 15.67
N ILE A 110 -12.97 -16.13 15.68
CA ILE A 110 -13.85 -16.70 16.68
C ILE A 110 -12.95 -17.13 17.81
N SER A 111 -13.24 -16.65 19.01
CA SER A 111 -12.63 -17.13 20.25
C SER A 111 -13.76 -17.32 21.23
N PHE A 112 -14.22 -18.56 21.34
CA PHE A 112 -15.24 -18.96 22.29
C PHE A 112 -14.66 -19.99 23.26
N GLU A 113 -14.94 -19.81 24.54
CA GLU A 113 -14.44 -20.69 25.59
C GLU A 113 -15.50 -20.88 26.67
N MET A 114 -15.75 -22.13 27.05
CA MET A 114 -16.66 -22.54 28.11
C MET A 114 -15.90 -23.43 29.07
N ASN A 115 -15.69 -22.97 30.30
CA ASN A 115 -15.02 -23.72 31.36
C ASN A 115 -15.92 -23.74 32.59
N LYS A 116 -16.19 -24.92 33.13
CA LYS A 116 -16.96 -25.08 34.36
C LYS A 116 -16.53 -26.33 35.10
N SER A 117 -16.49 -26.23 36.42
CA SER A 117 -16.38 -27.37 37.34
C SER A 117 -17.48 -27.22 38.40
N LYS A 118 -18.34 -28.22 38.54
CA LYS A 118 -19.50 -28.17 39.44
C LYS A 118 -19.97 -29.56 39.86
N THR A 119 -20.35 -29.68 41.13
CA THR A 119 -21.04 -30.85 41.70
C THR A 119 -22.54 -30.62 41.77
N TYR A 120 -23.31 -31.65 41.48
CA TYR A 120 -24.77 -31.65 41.38
C TYR A 120 -25.36 -32.73 42.28
N HIS A 121 -26.47 -32.41 42.96
CA HIS A 121 -27.25 -33.38 43.73
C HIS A 121 -28.43 -33.87 42.89
N THR A 122 -28.45 -35.17 42.56
CA THR A 122 -29.39 -35.73 41.56
C THR A 122 -30.82 -35.85 42.10
N GLN A 123 -30.99 -35.91 43.43
CA GLN A 123 -32.29 -35.90 44.10
C GLN A 123 -33.05 -34.56 43.94
N GLU A 124 -32.34 -33.43 43.72
CA GLU A 124 -32.97 -32.13 43.45
C GLU A 124 -33.39 -31.98 41.98
N THR A 125 -32.78 -32.75 41.08
CA THR A 125 -33.01 -32.65 39.63
C THR A 125 -33.99 -33.69 39.09
N ASN A 126 -34.20 -34.82 39.78
CA ASN A 126 -35.16 -35.91 39.49
C ASN A 126 -35.20 -36.33 37.99
N ARG A 127 -34.06 -36.18 37.30
CA ARG A 127 -33.87 -36.45 35.88
C ARG A 127 -32.73 -37.44 35.76
N SER A 128 -32.80 -38.37 34.81
CA SER A 128 -31.67 -39.19 34.35
C SER A 128 -30.74 -38.40 33.42
N PHE A 129 -30.82 -37.07 33.44
CA PHE A 129 -30.17 -36.19 32.48
C PHE A 129 -29.92 -34.82 33.11
N LEU A 130 -28.68 -34.37 32.99
CA LEU A 130 -28.16 -33.14 33.56
C LEU A 130 -27.73 -32.19 32.44
N ASP A 131 -28.30 -30.98 32.45
CA ASP A 131 -27.84 -29.89 31.58
C ASP A 131 -26.69 -29.14 32.28
N ALA A 132 -25.46 -29.44 31.86
CA ALA A 132 -24.26 -28.92 32.49
C ALA A 132 -23.96 -27.49 32.03
N GLY A 133 -24.21 -27.18 30.76
CA GLY A 133 -24.13 -25.82 30.22
C GLY A 133 -24.40 -25.70 28.73
N VAL A 134 -24.78 -24.48 28.33
CA VAL A 134 -25.06 -24.13 26.93
C VAL A 134 -24.25 -22.90 26.52
N GLY A 135 -23.57 -23.00 25.38
CA GLY A 135 -22.79 -21.94 24.76
C GLY A 135 -23.28 -21.63 23.35
N TYR A 136 -22.89 -20.47 22.83
CA TYR A 136 -23.24 -20.06 21.47
C TYR A 136 -22.06 -19.34 20.82
N PHE A 137 -21.84 -19.62 19.53
CA PHE A 137 -20.90 -18.88 18.69
C PHE A 137 -21.49 -18.63 17.30
N THR A 138 -20.94 -17.67 16.56
CA THR A 138 -21.42 -17.33 15.21
C THR A 138 -20.25 -17.23 14.25
N LEU A 139 -20.38 -17.87 13.09
CA LEU A 139 -19.48 -17.74 11.95
C LEU A 139 -20.03 -16.71 10.99
N ILE A 140 -19.22 -15.68 10.72
CA ILE A 140 -19.52 -14.68 9.70
C ILE A 140 -19.23 -15.22 8.29
N LYS A 141 -18.32 -16.19 8.16
CA LYS A 141 -17.93 -16.81 6.89
C LYS A 141 -17.75 -18.32 7.07
N ASP A 142 -18.01 -19.08 6.02
CA ASP A 142 -17.76 -20.52 5.97
C ASP A 142 -16.25 -20.80 6.15
N GLY A 143 -15.91 -21.83 6.92
CA GLY A 143 -14.51 -22.11 7.23
C GLY A 143 -14.30 -23.29 8.16
N LYS A 144 -13.03 -23.67 8.34
CA LYS A 144 -12.62 -24.62 9.37
C LYS A 144 -12.55 -23.91 10.72
N VAL A 145 -12.97 -24.62 11.76
CA VAL A 145 -12.97 -24.18 13.14
C VAL A 145 -12.32 -25.29 13.97
N ASP A 146 -11.32 -24.92 14.75
CA ASP A 146 -10.65 -25.79 15.70
C ASP A 146 -11.49 -25.90 16.96
N ILE A 147 -11.86 -27.13 17.30
CA ILE A 147 -12.61 -27.47 18.50
C ILE A 147 -11.66 -28.24 19.41
N LYS A 148 -11.55 -27.81 20.66
CA LYS A 148 -10.91 -28.55 21.73
C LYS A 148 -11.93 -28.79 22.84
N ALA A 149 -12.23 -30.04 23.13
CA ALA A 149 -13.15 -30.44 24.17
C ALA A 149 -12.41 -31.33 25.17
N ILE A 150 -12.38 -30.89 26.42
CA ILE A 150 -11.90 -31.66 27.56
C ILE A 150 -13.05 -31.76 28.55
N GLY A 151 -13.27 -32.92 29.14
CA GLY A 151 -14.22 -33.05 30.23
C GLY A 151 -14.03 -34.35 31.00
N ASP A 152 -14.44 -34.34 32.25
CA ASP A 152 -14.40 -35.49 33.12
C ASP A 152 -15.60 -35.47 34.08
N THR A 153 -16.10 -36.65 34.40
CA THR A 153 -17.09 -36.88 35.45
C THR A 153 -16.66 -38.01 36.36
N ASP A 154 -17.07 -37.94 37.62
CA ASP A 154 -16.88 -39.02 38.60
C ASP A 154 -17.91 -40.16 38.46
N ASP A 155 -19.04 -39.94 37.80
CA ASP A 155 -20.10 -40.94 37.58
C ASP A 155 -21.02 -40.56 36.40
N GLY A 156 -21.40 -41.54 35.57
CA GLY A 156 -22.19 -41.34 34.36
C GLY A 156 -21.38 -40.94 33.13
N GLU A 157 -22.05 -40.49 32.07
CA GLU A 157 -21.43 -40.14 30.78
C GLU A 157 -21.60 -38.65 30.47
N LEU A 158 -20.52 -37.97 30.08
CA LEU A 158 -20.59 -36.60 29.55
C LEU A 158 -20.86 -36.63 28.04
N HIS A 159 -21.60 -35.64 27.57
CA HIS A 159 -21.89 -35.41 26.16
C HIS A 159 -21.59 -33.96 25.79
N ILE A 160 -20.80 -33.75 24.74
CA ILE A 160 -20.51 -32.42 24.20
C ILE A 160 -20.93 -32.40 22.73
N VAL A 161 -21.94 -31.59 22.42
CA VAL A 161 -22.55 -31.54 21.08
C VAL A 161 -22.55 -30.10 20.56
N ILE A 162 -22.11 -29.92 19.31
CA ILE A 162 -22.26 -28.65 18.58
C ILE A 162 -23.29 -28.81 17.47
N THR A 163 -24.33 -27.99 17.50
CA THR A 163 -25.42 -28.00 16.52
C THR A 163 -25.63 -26.64 15.86
N ASP A 164 -26.14 -26.66 14.64
CA ASP A 164 -26.71 -25.47 13.99
C ASP A 164 -27.99 -25.05 14.72
N ASP A 165 -28.05 -23.78 15.10
CA ASP A 165 -29.14 -23.28 15.94
C ASP A 165 -30.53 -23.39 15.27
N LYS A 166 -30.60 -23.28 13.94
CA LYS A 166 -31.86 -23.25 13.19
C LYS A 166 -32.41 -24.63 12.89
N ASN A 167 -31.57 -25.53 12.38
CA ASN A 167 -32.01 -26.85 11.90
C ASN A 167 -31.58 -28.01 12.81
N LYS A 168 -30.83 -27.73 13.88
CA LYS A 168 -30.32 -28.71 14.85
C LYS A 168 -29.43 -29.80 14.25
N LYS A 169 -28.85 -29.55 13.06
CA LYS A 169 -27.84 -30.43 12.47
C LYS A 169 -26.61 -30.47 13.37
N ILE A 170 -26.14 -31.67 13.68
CA ILE A 170 -24.93 -31.91 14.47
C ILE A 170 -23.69 -31.73 13.57
N TYR A 171 -22.70 -31.01 14.08
CA TYR A 171 -21.40 -30.79 13.44
C TYR A 171 -20.26 -31.43 14.22
N TYR A 172 -20.42 -31.55 15.52
CA TYR A 172 -19.44 -32.13 16.43
C TYR A 172 -20.20 -32.83 17.56
N GLN A 173 -19.75 -34.02 17.93
CA GLN A 173 -20.27 -34.79 19.05
C GLN A 173 -19.14 -35.66 19.60
N ILE A 174 -18.99 -35.64 20.92
CA ILE A 174 -18.07 -36.50 21.66
C ILE A 174 -18.72 -36.83 23.00
N ASP A 175 -18.61 -38.10 23.39
CA ASP A 175 -19.27 -38.65 24.56
C ASP A 175 -18.24 -39.50 25.35
N GLY A 176 -18.37 -39.55 26.68
CA GLY A 176 -17.54 -40.39 27.53
C GLY A 176 -17.43 -39.91 28.99
N GLU A 177 -16.94 -40.78 29.88
CA GLU A 177 -16.61 -40.43 31.27
C GLU A 177 -15.44 -39.43 31.35
N GLU A 178 -14.41 -39.66 30.52
CA GLU A 178 -13.24 -38.78 30.35
C GLU A 178 -13.07 -38.48 28.85
N ILE A 179 -13.13 -37.20 28.51
CA ILE A 179 -13.11 -36.67 27.15
C ILE A 179 -11.84 -35.83 27.00
N GLU A 180 -11.02 -36.16 25.99
CA GLU A 180 -9.95 -35.30 25.50
C GLU A 180 -9.91 -35.40 23.97
N ASP A 181 -10.50 -34.40 23.30
CA ASP A 181 -10.56 -34.34 21.85
C ASP A 181 -10.14 -32.96 21.31
N SER A 182 -9.48 -32.96 20.15
CA SER A 182 -9.00 -31.76 19.49
C SER A 182 -8.98 -31.97 17.97
N GLN A 183 -9.91 -31.33 17.26
CA GLN A 183 -10.05 -31.49 15.81
C GLN A 183 -10.57 -30.24 15.10
N SER A 184 -10.23 -30.11 13.81
CA SER A 184 -10.71 -29.03 12.95
C SER A 184 -11.93 -29.48 12.14
N VAL A 185 -13.08 -28.86 12.37
CA VAL A 185 -14.35 -29.18 11.68
C VAL A 185 -14.75 -28.04 10.75
N TYR A 186 -15.32 -28.35 9.59
CA TYR A 186 -15.80 -27.33 8.66
C TYR A 186 -17.24 -26.94 8.96
N PHE A 187 -17.49 -25.63 9.08
CA PHE A 187 -18.78 -25.05 9.35
C PHE A 187 -19.15 -24.04 8.25
N ASN A 188 -20.44 -23.92 7.96
CA ASN A 188 -20.96 -22.83 7.15
C ASN A 188 -21.12 -21.56 8.00
N SER A 189 -21.27 -20.41 7.36
CA SER A 189 -21.68 -19.17 8.04
C SER A 189 -23.05 -19.35 8.70
N GLY A 190 -23.17 -18.95 9.96
CA GLY A 190 -24.35 -19.24 10.77
C GLY A 190 -24.08 -19.16 12.27
N SER A 191 -25.14 -19.40 13.05
CA SER A 191 -25.09 -19.43 14.51
C SER A 191 -25.18 -20.88 14.99
N TYR A 192 -24.35 -21.20 15.98
CA TYR A 192 -24.17 -22.54 16.49
C TYR A 192 -24.34 -22.56 17.99
N MET A 193 -24.89 -23.65 18.49
CA MET A 193 -25.12 -23.92 19.90
C MET A 193 -24.22 -25.08 20.32
N ILE A 194 -23.57 -24.92 21.46
CA ILE A 194 -22.75 -25.93 22.12
C ILE A 194 -23.53 -26.37 23.35
N GLN A 195 -23.83 -27.66 23.46
CA GLN A 195 -24.49 -28.24 24.62
C GLN A 195 -23.54 -29.18 25.32
N VAL A 196 -23.40 -29.03 26.63
CA VAL A 196 -22.70 -29.98 27.51
C VAL A 196 -23.74 -30.57 28.45
N THR A 197 -23.91 -31.88 28.40
CA THR A 197 -24.90 -32.62 29.19
C THR A 197 -24.25 -33.84 29.82
N ALA A 198 -24.89 -34.42 30.83
CA ALA A 198 -24.48 -35.69 31.40
C ALA A 198 -25.69 -36.58 31.69
N ASP A 199 -25.57 -37.88 31.48
CA ASP A 199 -26.58 -38.87 31.87
C ASP A 199 -25.93 -40.15 32.42
N ASP A 200 -26.69 -41.24 32.53
CA ASP A 200 -26.24 -42.57 32.97
C ASP A 200 -25.51 -42.65 34.33
N TYR A 201 -25.62 -41.62 35.17
CA TYR A 201 -25.15 -41.63 36.55
C TYR A 201 -26.02 -42.49 37.47
N THR A 202 -25.39 -43.11 38.46
CA THR A 202 -26.02 -43.99 39.45
C THR A 202 -25.95 -43.43 40.88
N GLU A 203 -25.10 -42.44 41.13
CA GLU A 203 -24.92 -41.80 42.42
C GLU A 203 -25.85 -40.60 42.66
N ASP A 204 -26.09 -40.31 43.93
CA ASP A 204 -26.89 -39.16 44.36
C ASP A 204 -26.16 -37.81 44.15
N ILE A 205 -24.86 -37.87 43.91
CA ILE A 205 -23.95 -36.73 43.80
C ILE A 205 -23.03 -36.98 42.62
N VAL A 206 -23.00 -36.05 41.66
CA VAL A 206 -22.17 -36.15 40.46
C VAL A 206 -21.39 -34.86 40.29
N SER A 207 -20.07 -34.97 40.11
CA SER A 207 -19.16 -33.89 39.78
C SER A 207 -18.82 -33.91 38.30
N LEU A 208 -18.92 -32.75 37.67
CA LEU A 208 -18.58 -32.55 36.26
C LEU A 208 -17.56 -31.44 36.14
N THR A 209 -16.50 -31.67 35.37
CA THR A 209 -15.58 -30.64 34.91
C THR A 209 -15.51 -30.68 33.39
N TYR A 210 -15.56 -29.52 32.74
CA TYR A 210 -15.38 -29.44 31.30
C TYR A 210 -14.74 -28.13 30.86
N HIS A 211 -14.02 -28.20 29.75
CA HIS A 211 -13.39 -27.11 29.04
C HIS A 211 -13.59 -27.29 27.53
N VAL A 212 -14.46 -26.48 26.94
CA VAL A 212 -14.72 -26.45 25.50
C VAL A 212 -14.21 -25.15 24.93
N LYS A 213 -13.34 -25.23 23.92
CA LYS A 213 -12.76 -24.09 23.21
C LYS A 213 -12.99 -24.21 21.71
N VAL A 214 -13.40 -23.11 21.09
CA VAL A 214 -13.75 -23.03 19.67
C VAL A 214 -13.07 -21.82 19.05
N ASN A 215 -12.16 -22.06 18.10
CA ASN A 215 -11.30 -21.05 17.47
C ASN A 215 -11.23 -21.20 15.94
N ASN A 216 -10.92 -20.15 15.17
CA ASN A 216 -10.67 -20.24 13.71
C ASN A 216 -9.46 -19.43 13.22
#